data_AF-A0A9E3H2X0-F1
#
_entry.id   AF-A0A9E3H2X0-F1
#
_cell.length_a   1.000
_cell.length_b   1.000
_cell.length_c   1.000
_cell.angle_alpha   90.00
_cell.angle_beta   90.00
_cell.angle_gamma   90.00
#
_symmetry.space_group_name_H-M   'P 1'
#
loop_
_entity.id
_entity.type
_entity.pdbx_description
1 polymer ?
#
loop_
_entity_poly.entity_id
_entity_poly.type
_entity_poly.pdbx_seq_one_letter_code
_entity_poly.pdbx_strand_id
1 'polypeptide(L)'
;MRVYDLAHARAGDKGNTSNISVTAYTEAGWDILRTALTPERVLAAFAHLTDGPVHRYELPKLRALNFVIEGVLGGGVTRSLRIDPHGKALSALMLTIALPGEPPGVQPPGSRAGLSAGPTSAA
;
A
#
# COMPACT_ATOMS: atom_id res chain seq x y z
N MET A 1 -5.52 6.09 10.14
CA MET A 1 -5.75 5.14 9.04
C MET A 1 -4.41 4.61 8.53
N ARG A 2 -4.36 3.45 7.90
CA ARG A 2 -3.16 2.86 7.28
C ARG A 2 -3.39 2.60 5.80
N VAL A 3 -2.31 2.42 5.04
CA VAL A 3 -2.40 1.97 3.64
C VAL A 3 -3.17 0.66 3.53
N TYR A 4 -2.99 -0.26 4.49
CA TYR A 4 -3.76 -1.51 4.63
C TYR A 4 -5.28 -1.32 4.51
N ASP A 5 -5.80 -0.24 5.09
CA ASP A 5 -7.25 -0.01 5.14
C ASP A 5 -7.80 0.39 3.77
N LEU A 6 -6.94 0.83 2.84
CA LEU A 6 -7.34 1.44 1.55
C LEU A 6 -6.87 0.66 0.32
N ALA A 7 -5.86 -0.20 0.45
CA ALA A 7 -5.22 -0.85 -0.67
C ALA A 7 -4.65 -2.23 -0.35
N HIS A 8 -4.45 -3.03 -1.40
CA HIS A 8 -3.53 -4.15 -1.37
C HIS A 8 -2.16 -3.72 -1.93
N ALA A 9 -1.09 -4.41 -1.55
CA ALA A 9 0.24 -4.14 -2.05
C ALA A 9 0.95 -5.41 -2.54
N ARG A 10 1.80 -5.27 -3.57
CA ARG A 10 2.66 -6.35 -4.09
C ARG A 10 4.07 -5.83 -4.30
N ALA A 11 5.06 -6.66 -4.00
CA ALA A 11 6.47 -6.33 -4.17
C ALA A 11 7.14 -7.21 -5.25
N GLY A 12 8.02 -6.60 -6.03
CA GLY A 12 8.91 -7.24 -6.98
C GLY A 12 10.35 -6.79 -6.78
N ASP A 13 11.30 -7.71 -6.99
CA ASP A 13 12.72 -7.44 -6.89
C ASP A 13 13.35 -7.23 -8.28
N LYS A 14 14.29 -6.28 -8.36
CA LYS A 14 15.16 -6.08 -9.52
C LYS A 14 16.54 -5.64 -9.07
N GLY A 15 17.49 -6.57 -9.00
CA GLY A 15 18.83 -6.28 -8.49
C GLY A 15 18.78 -5.90 -7.01
N ASN A 16 19.28 -4.72 -6.66
CA ASN A 16 19.22 -4.19 -5.29
C ASN A 16 17.97 -3.30 -5.02
N THR A 17 17.02 -3.29 -5.95
CA THR A 17 15.86 -2.41 -5.93
C THR A 17 14.59 -3.21 -5.74
N SER A 18 13.64 -2.68 -4.97
CA SER A 18 12.28 -3.21 -4.91
C SER A 18 11.31 -2.27 -5.60
N ASN A 19 10.45 -2.83 -6.47
CA ASN A 19 9.22 -2.17 -6.88
C ASN A 19 8.08 -2.62 -5.96
N ILE A 20 7.25 -1.69 -5.53
CA ILE A 20 6.08 -1.97 -4.70
C ILE A 20 4.87 -1.27 -5.29
N SER A 21 3.91 -2.05 -5.79
CA SER A 21 2.63 -1.53 -6.23
C SER A 21 1.66 -1.46 -5.05
N VAL A 22 0.89 -0.37 -4.99
CA VAL A 22 -0.19 -0.12 -4.03
C VAL A 22 -1.44 0.20 -4.84
N THR A 23 -2.44 -0.68 -4.80
CA THR A 23 -3.66 -0.55 -5.59
C THR A 23 -4.85 -0.35 -4.68
N ALA A 24 -5.56 0.76 -4.85
CA ALA A 24 -6.70 1.12 -4.02
C ALA A 24 -7.90 0.20 -4.24
N TYR A 25 -8.64 -0.11 -3.18
CA TYR A 25 -9.89 -0.85 -3.25
C TYR A 25 -11.03 -0.02 -3.87
N THR A 26 -11.04 1.28 -3.58
CA THR A 26 -12.12 2.21 -3.96
C THR A 26 -11.55 3.49 -4.57
N GLU A 27 -12.40 4.26 -5.25
CA GLU A 27 -12.04 5.57 -5.80
C GLU A 27 -11.72 6.60 -4.70
N ALA A 28 -12.51 6.63 -3.62
CA ALA A 28 -12.20 7.47 -2.47
C ALA A 28 -10.85 7.10 -1.82
N GLY A 29 -10.54 5.80 -1.71
CA GLY A 29 -9.24 5.33 -1.23
C GLY A 29 -8.09 5.76 -2.15
N TRP A 30 -8.33 5.74 -3.47
CA TRP A 30 -7.38 6.23 -4.46
C TRP A 30 -7.03 7.70 -4.27
N ASP A 31 -8.01 8.58 -4.08
CA ASP A 31 -7.76 10.01 -3.89
C ASP A 31 -6.93 10.30 -2.63
N ILE A 32 -7.20 9.56 -1.55
CA ILE A 32 -6.43 9.64 -0.32
C ILE A 32 -5.00 9.16 -0.55
N LEU A 33 -4.83 7.96 -1.13
CA LEU A 33 -3.51 7.37 -1.36
C LEU A 33 -2.65 8.24 -2.28
N ARG A 34 -3.23 8.71 -3.40
CA ARG A 34 -2.55 9.58 -4.36
C ARG A 34 -1.99 10.85 -3.72
N THR A 35 -2.70 11.39 -2.74
CA THR A 35 -2.31 12.64 -2.06
C THR A 35 -1.39 12.40 -0.86
N ALA A 36 -1.67 11.38 -0.04
CA ALA A 36 -1.05 11.21 1.27
C ALA A 36 0.12 10.22 1.30
N LEU A 37 0.16 9.25 0.38
CA LEU A 37 1.24 8.26 0.29
C LEU A 37 2.36 8.80 -0.61
N THR A 38 3.14 9.72 -0.05
CA THR A 38 4.23 10.41 -0.76
C THR A 38 5.54 9.61 -0.73
N PRO A 39 6.50 9.87 -1.64
CA PRO A 39 7.82 9.26 -1.60
C PRO A 39 8.54 9.44 -0.26
N GLU A 40 8.39 10.61 0.37
CA GLU A 40 9.04 10.97 1.64
C GLU A 40 8.46 10.15 2.79
N ARG A 41 7.14 9.96 2.81
CA ARG A 41 6.47 9.10 3.80
C ARG A 41 6.90 7.64 3.66
N VAL A 42 7.04 7.17 2.41
CA VAL A 42 7.56 5.84 2.12
C VAL A 42 9.02 5.73 2.57
N LEU A 43 9.89 6.68 2.21
CA LEU A 43 11.29 6.67 2.64
C LEU A 43 11.41 6.66 4.16
N ALA A 44 10.62 7.46 4.88
CA ALA A 44 10.62 7.48 6.34
C ALA A 44 10.30 6.10 6.96
N ALA A 45 9.34 5.36 6.38
CA ALA A 45 9.01 4.01 6.83
C ALA A 45 10.11 2.98 6.50
N PHE A 46 10.84 3.19 5.41
CA PHE A 46 11.89 2.29 4.91
C PHE A 46 13.31 2.72 5.31
N ALA A 47 13.48 3.80 6.08
CA ALA A 47 14.78 4.39 6.41
C ALA A 47 15.73 3.44 7.18
N HIS A 48 15.17 2.48 7.91
CA HIS A 48 15.95 1.43 8.60
C HIS A 48 16.51 0.36 7.64
N LEU A 49 16.10 0.39 6.36
CA LEU A 49 16.49 -0.53 5.31
C LEU A 49 17.31 0.13 4.21
N THR A 50 17.18 1.43 3.97
CA THR A 50 17.90 2.13 2.91
C THR A 50 17.84 3.64 3.13
N ASP A 51 18.88 4.33 2.68
CA ASP A 51 18.96 5.77 2.46
C ASP A 51 18.83 6.14 0.97
N GLY A 52 18.64 5.13 0.10
CA GLY A 52 18.51 5.29 -1.33
C GLY A 52 17.22 6.00 -1.78
N PRO A 53 17.18 6.48 -3.03
CA PRO A 53 16.05 7.23 -3.55
C PRO A 53 14.77 6.39 -3.63
N VAL A 54 13.63 7.07 -3.42
CA VAL A 54 12.29 6.54 -3.61
C VAL A 54 11.60 7.29 -4.74
N HIS A 55 11.29 6.59 -5.81
CA HIS A 55 10.52 7.15 -6.94
C HIS A 55 9.07 6.70 -6.87
N ARG A 56 8.14 7.58 -7.19
CA ARG A 56 6.69 7.29 -7.21
C ARG A 56 6.12 7.53 -8.60
N TYR A 57 5.40 6.54 -9.10
CA TYR A 57 4.71 6.58 -10.39
C TYR A 57 3.22 6.39 -10.17
N GLU A 58 2.40 7.24 -10.79
CA GLU A 58 0.94 7.15 -10.71
C GLU A 58 0.39 6.39 -11.90
N LEU A 59 -0.57 5.49 -11.66
CA LEU A 59 -1.33 4.76 -12.67
C LEU A 59 -2.84 5.02 -12.45
N PRO A 60 -3.37 6.20 -12.83
CA PRO A 60 -4.72 6.61 -12.44
C PRO A 60 -5.82 5.66 -12.93
N LYS A 61 -5.68 5.12 -14.14
CA LYS A 61 -6.64 4.16 -14.72
C LYS A 61 -6.71 2.84 -13.95
N LEU A 62 -5.66 2.50 -13.20
CA LEU A 62 -5.60 1.32 -12.34
C LEU A 62 -5.82 1.66 -10.87
N ARG A 63 -5.97 2.95 -10.52
CA ARG A 63 -6.02 3.44 -9.14
C ARG A 63 -4.83 2.92 -8.32
N ALA A 64 -3.65 2.95 -8.92
CA ALA A 64 -2.44 2.39 -8.35
C ALA A 64 -1.29 3.39 -8.29
N LEU A 65 -0.48 3.26 -7.26
CA LEU A 65 0.84 3.87 -7.14
C LEU A 65 1.89 2.77 -7.27
N ASN A 66 2.97 3.04 -7.98
CA ASN A 66 4.14 2.17 -8.00
C ASN A 66 5.33 2.92 -7.41
N PHE A 67 5.94 2.34 -6.38
CA PHE A 67 7.14 2.86 -5.75
C PHE A 67 8.34 2.05 -6.19
N VAL A 68 9.42 2.73 -6.56
CA VAL A 68 10.71 2.10 -6.83
C VAL A 68 11.68 2.59 -5.76
N ILE A 69 12.09 1.67 -4.89
CA ILE A 69 12.93 1.94 -3.73
C ILE A 69 14.30 1.31 -3.98
N GLU A 70 15.30 2.15 -4.23
CA GLU A 70 16.65 1.70 -4.52
C GLU A 70 17.43 1.37 -3.24
N GLY A 71 18.33 0.37 -3.31
CA GLY A 71 19.16 -0.04 -2.18
C GLY A 71 18.47 -0.91 -1.11
N VAL A 72 17.14 -1.02 -1.18
CA VAL A 72 16.29 -1.65 -0.14
C VAL A 72 16.43 -3.16 -0.04
N LEU A 73 17.21 -3.81 -0.91
CA LEU A 73 17.45 -5.26 -0.82
C LEU A 73 18.83 -5.59 -0.25
N GLY A 74 19.62 -4.59 0.19
CA GLY A 74 20.90 -4.82 0.87
C GLY A 74 21.97 -5.49 0.02
N GLY A 75 22.02 -5.19 -1.27
CA GLY A 75 22.91 -5.79 -2.28
C GLY A 75 22.19 -6.73 -3.26
N GLY A 76 20.88 -6.95 -3.08
CA GLY A 76 20.08 -7.86 -3.89
C GLY A 76 20.28 -9.33 -3.56
N VAL A 77 19.54 -10.20 -4.24
CA VAL A 77 19.39 -11.63 -3.88
C VAL A 77 20.72 -12.36 -3.67
N THR A 78 21.73 -12.07 -4.50
CA THR A 78 23.02 -12.77 -4.46
C THR A 78 23.96 -12.30 -3.35
N ARG A 79 23.75 -11.09 -2.79
CA ARG A 79 24.69 -10.47 -1.83
C ARG A 79 24.05 -10.07 -0.50
N SER A 80 22.73 -10.08 -0.41
CA SER A 80 22.01 -9.63 0.76
C SER A 80 22.21 -10.57 1.95
N LEU A 81 22.48 -9.99 3.11
CA LEU A 81 22.45 -10.69 4.40
C LEU A 81 21.07 -10.58 5.09
N ARG A 82 20.06 -10.05 4.40
CA ARG A 82 18.71 -9.87 4.96
C ARG A 82 17.96 -11.20 4.98
N ILE A 83 17.03 -11.30 5.94
CA ILE A 83 16.14 -12.46 6.06
C ILE A 83 15.25 -12.67 4.83
N ASP A 84 14.87 -11.57 4.17
CA ASP A 84 14.06 -11.59 2.94
C ASP A 84 14.80 -10.87 1.80
N PRO A 85 15.72 -11.57 1.12
CA PRO A 85 16.57 -10.98 0.09
C PRO A 85 15.81 -10.65 -1.21
N HIS A 86 14.62 -11.25 -1.41
CA HIS A 86 13.70 -10.92 -2.50
C HIS A 86 12.72 -9.78 -2.16
N GLY A 87 12.69 -9.34 -0.91
CA GLY A 87 11.84 -8.24 -0.44
C GLY A 87 10.35 -8.48 -0.59
N LYS A 88 9.87 -9.73 -0.56
CA LYS A 88 8.43 -10.03 -0.67
C LYS A 88 7.64 -9.46 0.51
N ALA A 89 8.21 -9.47 1.71
CA ALA A 89 7.63 -8.91 2.92
C ALA A 89 7.61 -7.37 2.93
N LEU A 90 8.33 -6.71 2.01
CA LEU A 90 8.31 -5.24 1.92
C LEU A 90 6.93 -4.70 1.53
N SER A 91 6.09 -5.49 0.83
CA SER A 91 4.70 -5.11 0.61
C SER A 91 3.92 -5.03 1.91
N ALA A 92 4.19 -5.92 2.89
CA ALA A 92 3.55 -5.84 4.20
C ALA A 92 3.99 -4.59 4.97
N LEU A 93 5.28 -4.23 4.91
CA LEU A 93 5.78 -2.97 5.48
C LEU A 93 5.11 -1.74 4.82
N MET A 94 4.93 -1.74 3.50
CA MET A 94 4.18 -0.67 2.81
C MET A 94 2.76 -0.53 3.35
N LEU A 95 2.08 -1.65 3.64
CA LEU A 95 0.71 -1.62 4.17
C LEU A 95 0.60 -1.08 5.61
N THR A 96 1.69 -1.10 6.40
CA THR A 96 1.66 -0.56 7.77
C THR A 96 1.80 0.95 7.83
N ILE A 97 2.15 1.62 6.73
CA ILE A 97 2.34 3.07 6.68
C ILE A 97 1.06 3.80 7.12
N ALA A 98 1.20 4.66 8.13
CA ALA A 98 0.13 5.49 8.63
C ALA A 98 -0.17 6.66 7.68
N LEU A 99 -1.45 6.90 7.44
CA LEU A 99 -1.98 8.01 6.65
C LEU A 99 -2.82 8.94 7.56
N PRO A 100 -2.93 10.24 7.21
CA PRO A 100 -3.85 11.15 7.88
C PRO A 100 -5.30 10.62 7.86
N GLY A 101 -6.06 10.90 8.92
CA GLY A 101 -7.46 10.51 9.06
C GLY A 101 -7.71 9.29 9.97
N GLU A 102 -8.96 9.11 10.36
CA GLU A 102 -9.41 7.97 11.18
C GLU A 102 -9.49 6.70 10.32
N PRO A 103 -9.09 5.52 10.83
CA PRO A 103 -9.33 4.28 10.10
C PRO A 103 -10.83 4.13 9.79
N PRO A 104 -11.21 3.60 8.60
CA PRO A 104 -12.60 3.26 8.36
C PRO A 104 -13.05 2.31 9.47
N GLY A 105 -14.24 2.56 10.04
CA GLY A 105 -14.81 1.70 11.06
C GLY A 105 -14.75 0.25 10.57
N VAL A 106 -14.00 -0.60 11.28
CA VAL A 106 -13.78 -1.99 10.90
C VAL A 106 -15.14 -2.69 10.88
N GLN A 107 -15.73 -2.84 9.70
CA GLN A 107 -16.86 -3.73 9.53
C GLN A 107 -16.31 -5.16 9.43
N PRO A 108 -16.68 -6.07 10.34
CA PRO A 108 -16.19 -7.43 10.30
C PRO A 108 -16.63 -8.11 9.00
N PRO A 109 -15.82 -9.04 8.45
CA PRO A 109 -16.23 -9.80 7.28
C PRO A 109 -17.53 -10.56 7.57
N GLY A 110 -18.62 -10.16 6.90
CA GLY A 110 -19.96 -10.73 7.09
C GLY A 110 -21.09 -9.72 7.33
N SER A 111 -20.81 -8.46 7.67
CA SER A 111 -21.86 -7.46 7.78
C SER A 111 -22.26 -6.96 6.38
N ARG A 112 -23.29 -7.58 5.79
CA ARG A 112 -23.99 -6.97 4.66
C ARG A 112 -24.58 -5.65 5.15
N ALA A 113 -24.10 -4.52 4.61
CA ALA A 113 -24.81 -3.26 4.68
C ALA A 113 -26.26 -3.52 4.23
N GLY A 114 -27.21 -3.12 5.08
CA GLY A 114 -28.61 -3.52 5.01
C GLY A 114 -29.19 -3.46 3.61
N LEU A 115 -29.76 -4.59 3.17
CA LEU A 115 -30.85 -4.56 2.21
C LEU A 115 -31.95 -3.73 2.87
N SER A 116 -32.11 -2.48 2.43
CA SER A 116 -33.26 -1.67 2.80
C SER A 116 -34.51 -2.46 2.45
N ALA A 117 -35.32 -2.80 3.46
CA ALA A 117 -36.65 -3.33 3.25
C ALA A 117 -37.41 -2.33 2.38
N GLY A 118 -37.77 -2.74 1.16
CA GLY A 118 -38.66 -1.96 0.30
C GLY A 118 -39.99 -1.75 1.01
N PRO A 119 -40.68 -0.62 0.76
CA PRO A 119 -41.91 -0.30 1.46
C PRO A 119 -42.97 -1.38 1.15
N THR A 120 -43.48 -1.99 2.22
CA THR A 120 -44.67 -2.84 2.16
C THR A 120 -45.87 -1.93 1.95
N SER A 121 -46.31 -1.80 0.70
CA SER A 121 -47.61 -1.20 0.40
C SER A 121 -48.70 -2.19 0.78
N ALA A 122 -49.45 -1.88 1.84
CA ALA A 122 -50.73 -2.50 2.17
C ALA A 122 -51.80 -1.41 2.18
N ALA A 123 -52.99 -1.79 1.69
CA ALA A 123 -54.21 -1.01 1.44
C ALA A 123 -54.26 -0.26 0.10
#